data_AF-A0A2M7S505-F1
#
_entry.id   AF-A0A2M7S505-F1
#
_cell.length_a   1.000
_cell.length_b   1.000
_cell.length_c   1.000
_cell.angle_alpha   90.00
_cell.angle_beta   90.00
_cell.angle_gamma   90.00
#
_symmetry.space_group_name_H-M   'P 1'
#
loop_
_entity.id
_entity.type
_entity.pdbx_description
1 polymer ?
#
loop_
_entity_poly.entity_id
_entity_poly.type
_entity_poly.pdbx_seq_one_letter_code
_entity_poly.pdbx_strand_id
1 'polypeptide(L)' 'MDEKIRELTGIAAAVAGHCQKCFIYHYSEAKKFKIEQKDIEEVIEFAKAIRSAGNKGMDEFVKNTVSQ' A
#
# COMPACT_ATOMS: atom_id res chain seq x y z
N MET A 1 7.61 -15.34 -7.74
CA MET A 1 7.14 -14.86 -6.42
C MET A 1 5.95 -15.72 -6.04
N ASP A 2 5.87 -16.18 -4.79
CA ASP A 2 4.73 -16.94 -4.28
C ASP A 2 3.44 -16.10 -4.34
N GLU A 3 2.29 -16.74 -4.50
CA GLU A 3 0.96 -16.12 -4.65
C GLU A 3 0.60 -15.28 -3.43
N LYS A 4 0.88 -15.79 -2.22
CA LYS A 4 0.68 -15.03 -0.98
C LYS A 4 1.49 -13.74 -0.99
N ILE A 5 2.78 -13.84 -1.33
CA ILE A 5 3.68 -12.68 -1.41
C ILE A 5 3.18 -11.70 -2.47
N ARG A 6 2.75 -12.20 -3.64
CA ARG A 6 2.26 -11.37 -4.74
C ARG A 6 1.04 -10.55 -4.33
N GLU A 7 0.02 -11.17 -3.76
CA GLU A 7 -1.22 -10.47 -3.44
C GLU A 7 -1.05 -9.53 -2.24
N LEU A 8 -0.29 -9.91 -1.21
CA LEU A 8 0.03 -8.99 -0.09
C LEU A 8 0.84 -7.76 -0.58
N THR A 9 1.81 -7.99 -1.47
CA THR A 9 2.59 -6.89 -2.08
C THR A 9 1.68 -6.00 -2.94
N GLY A 10 0.77 -6.59 -3.70
CA GLY A 10 -0.19 -5.86 -4.52
C GLY A 10 -1.13 -5.00 -3.68
N ILE A 11 -1.65 -5.53 -2.56
CA ILE A 11 -2.44 -4.77 -1.58
C ILE A 11 -1.63 -3.60 -1.03
N ALA A 12 -0.40 -3.85 -0.57
CA ALA A 12 0.47 -2.83 0.00
C ALA A 12 0.75 -1.70 -1.01
N ALA A 13 1.15 -2.05 -2.23
CA ALA A 13 1.41 -1.10 -3.30
C ALA A 13 0.17 -0.29 -3.68
N ALA A 14 -1.01 -0.93 -3.73
CA ALA A 14 -2.25 -0.24 -4.02
C ALA A 14 -2.64 0.77 -2.93
N VAL A 15 -2.47 0.42 -1.65
CA VAL A 15 -2.74 1.33 -0.52
C VAL A 15 -1.75 2.49 -0.48
N ALA A 16 -0.47 2.21 -0.67
CA ALA A 16 0.58 3.23 -0.68
C ALA A 16 0.45 4.17 -1.89
N GLY A 17 0.15 3.62 -3.06
CA GLY A 17 -0.01 4.36 -4.33
C GLY A 17 -1.43 4.87 -4.62
N HIS A 18 -2.36 4.81 -3.66
CA HIS A 18 -3.73 5.30 -3.80
C HIS A 18 -4.57 4.69 -4.95
N CYS A 19 -4.27 3.46 -5.40
CA CYS A 19 -5.02 2.79 -6.48
C CYS A 19 -6.18 1.93 -5.95
N GLN A 20 -7.39 2.48 -5.88
CA GLN A 20 -8.58 1.76 -5.39
C GLN A 20 -8.90 0.48 -6.20
N LYS A 21 -8.85 0.56 -7.54
CA LYS A 21 -9.10 -0.58 -8.43
C LYS A 21 -8.09 -1.71 -8.20
N CYS A 22 -6.82 -1.36 -8.04
CA CYS A 22 -5.75 -2.32 -7.76
C CYS A 22 -5.97 -3.00 -6.41
N PHE A 23 -6.36 -2.23 -5.38
CA PHE A 23 -6.67 -2.79 -4.06
C PHE A 23 -7.79 -3.82 -4.13
N ILE A 24 -8.90 -3.50 -4.81
CA ILE A 24 -10.04 -4.42 -4.96
C ILE A 24 -9.60 -5.72 -5.64
N TYR A 25 -8.81 -5.62 -6.71
CA TYR A 25 -8.29 -6.78 -7.43
C TYR A 25 -7.43 -7.67 -6.52
N HIS A 26 -6.38 -7.11 -5.91
CA HIS A 26 -5.45 -7.89 -5.09
C HIS A 26 -6.09 -8.41 -3.81
N TYR A 27 -7.03 -7.68 -3.21
CA TYR A 27 -7.81 -8.17 -2.08
C TYR A 27 -8.68 -9.37 -2.47
N SER A 28 -9.35 -9.32 -3.62
CA SER A 28 -10.13 -10.45 -4.14
C SER A 28 -9.24 -11.68 -4.37
N GLU A 29 -8.07 -11.52 -4.98
CA GLU A 29 -7.15 -12.64 -5.20
C GLU A 29 -6.60 -13.20 -3.88
N ALA A 30 -6.23 -12.33 -2.92
CA ALA A 30 -5.80 -12.75 -1.58
C ALA A 30 -6.84 -13.63 -0.87
N LYS A 31 -8.14 -13.31 -1.02
CA LYS A 31 -9.24 -14.12 -0.48
C LYS A 31 -9.33 -15.50 -1.14
N LYS A 32 -9.04 -15.63 -2.44
CA LYS A 32 -9.03 -16.92 -3.15
C LYS A 32 -7.92 -17.84 -2.63
N PHE A 33 -6.76 -17.27 -2.30
CA PHE A 33 -5.62 -18.01 -1.74
C PHE A 33 -5.72 -18.25 -0.22
N LYS A 34 -6.84 -17.90 0.40
CA LYS A 34 -7.10 -18.07 1.84
C LYS A 34 -5.99 -17.44 2.71
N ILE A 35 -5.45 -16.31 2.26
CA ILE A 35 -4.51 -15.54 3.07
C ILE A 35 -5.25 -15.08 4.33
N GLU A 36 -4.60 -15.25 5.49
CA GLU A 36 -5.15 -14.86 6.78
C GLU A 36 -5.52 -13.37 6.79
N GLN A 37 -6.70 -13.06 7.32
CA GLN A 37 -7.20 -11.68 7.37
C GLN A 37 -6.26 -10.77 8.19
N LYS A 38 -5.59 -11.32 9.21
CA LYS A 38 -4.57 -10.64 10.01
C LYS A 38 -3.37 -10.18 9.18
N ASP A 39 -2.88 -11.03 8.27
CA ASP A 39 -1.74 -10.68 7.39
C ASP A 39 -2.11 -9.53 6.44
N ILE A 40 -3.36 -9.51 5.96
CA ILE A 40 -3.88 -8.44 5.11
C ILE A 40 -4.00 -7.12 5.90
N GLU A 41 -4.50 -7.17 7.13
CA GLU A 41 -4.61 -6.00 7.99
C GLU A 41 -3.24 -5.42 8.34
N GLU A 42 -2.27 -6.26 8.69
CA GLU A 42 -0.90 -5.85 8.98
C GLU A 42 -0.25 -5.18 7.76
N VAL A 43 -0.41 -5.73 6.56
CA VAL A 43 0.17 -5.14 5.35
C VAL A 43 -0.48 -3.80 4.98
N ILE A 44 -1.79 -3.64 5.25
CA ILE A 44 -2.50 -2.38 5.05
C ILE A 44 -1.98 -1.30 6.01
N GLU A 45 -1.83 -1.61 7.30
CA GLU A 45 -1.31 -0.66 8.28
C GLU A 45 0.14 -0.26 7.96
N PHE A 46 0.98 -1.22 7.57
CA PHE A 46 2.33 -0.96 7.08
C PHE A 46 2.33 0.00 5.87
N ALA A 47 1.49 -0.26 4.86
CA ALA A 47 1.39 0.59 3.68
C ALA A 47 0.85 1.99 3.99
N LYS A 48 -0.08 2.13 4.94
CA LYS A 48 -0.57 3.44 5.42
C LYS A 48 0.55 4.24 6.08
N ALA A 49 1.42 3.60 6.86
CA ALA A 49 2.57 4.26 7.48
C ALA A 49 3.56 4.78 6.43
N ILE A 50 3.92 3.96 5.43
CA ILE A 50 4.78 4.37 4.31
C ILE A 50 4.18 5.55 3.56
N ARG A 51 2.90 5.46 3.21
CA ARG A 51 2.17 6.53 2.52
C ARG A 51 2.21 7.84 3.30
N SER A 52 1.96 7.78 4.61
CA SER A 52 2.00 8.95 5.49
C SER A 52 3.38 9.61 5.49
N ALA A 53 4.45 8.82 5.58
CA ALA A 53 5.82 9.31 5.51
C ALA A 53 6.13 9.93 4.13
N GLY A 54 5.75 9.25 3.04
CA GLY A 54 5.95 9.74 1.67
C GLY A 54 5.22 11.05 1.40
N ASN A 55 3.97 11.18 1.84
CA ASN A 55 3.20 12.41 1.70
C ASN A 55 3.86 13.57 2.46
N LYS A 56 4.25 13.37 3.72
CA LYS A 56 4.97 14.39 4.51
C LYS A 56 6.28 14.81 3.84
N GLY A 57 7.06 13.86 3.38
CA GLY A 57 8.32 14.14 2.69
C GLY A 57 8.12 14.93 1.39
N MET A 58 7.06 14.64 0.64
CA MET A 58 6.71 15.40 -0.57
C MET A 58 6.25 16.82 -0.22
N ASP A 59 5.41 16.99 0.81
CA ASP A 59 4.95 18.30 1.27
C ASP A 59 6.14 19.19 1.69
N GLU A 60 7.09 18.63 2.44
CA GLU A 60 8.33 19.31 2.83
C GLU A 60 9.21 19.66 1.63
N PHE A 61 9.37 18.72 0.69
CA PHE A 61 10.12 18.94 -0.54
C PHE A 61 9.55 20.10 -1.35
N VAL A 62 8.24 20.08 -1.64
CA VAL A 62 7.55 21.15 -2.37
C VAL A 62 7.75 22.48 -1.65
N LYS A 63 7.53 22.55 -0.34
CA LYS A 63 7.74 23.77 0.46
C LYS A 63 9.15 24.33 0.29
N ASN A 64 10.16 23.47 0.35
CA ASN A 64 11.56 23.88 0.25
C ASN A 64 11.98 24.26 -1.18
N THR A 65 11.34 23.68 -2.20
CA THR A 65 11.64 23.98 -3.61
C THR A 65 11.01 25.29 -4.07
N VAL A 66 9.78 25.61 -3.63
CA VAL A 66 9.09 26.85 -4.06
C VAL A 66 9.43 28.08 -3.22
N SER A 67 10.10 27.90 -2.07
CA SER A 67 10.52 29.00 -1.19
C SER A 67 11.95 29.47 -1.45
N GLN A 68 12.62 28.93 -2.47
CA GLN A 68 13.93 29.38 -2.98
C GLN A 68 13.73 30.36 -4.14
#